data_AF-A0A5E3WD87-F1
#
_entry.id   AF-A0A5E3WD87-F1
#
_cell.length_a   1.000
_cell.length_b   1.000
_cell.length_c   1.000
_cell.angle_alpha   90.00
_cell.angle_beta   90.00
_cell.angle_gamma   90.00
#
_symmetry.space_group_name_H-M   'P 1'
#
loop_
_entity.id
_entity.type
_entity.pdbx_description
1 polymer ?
#
loop_
_entity_poly.entity_id
_entity_poly.type
_entity_poly.pdbx_seq_one_letter_code
_entity_poly.pdbx_strand_id
1 'polypeptide(L)'
;MTSNLWNLGTIALSSGKNLYEDRRRICLNDTQQYDVIRAHFESIATTAAPMLLLESFTMGSIIACVSLASFLLWLRPHCFPRVPSKSILWGLLVMSLVHWALSLHQFESAITNRSLRFAFSRSSLDWFYPYDYINAWRVFLPLVTETTLFGFVTILFLTSVYTCFWPMRSQWRSYFQLIIPATATVMYVQSLIHWVISIRFYVLETTYLIQLEDLTPLIIWKLYVALLTLFSLNVVLSDAVVMWRMCVVWDRTRPAIALSGVFLGTTLALNIANIVLRTSRLLDDAREEVQTNLNASETISIYGKNYVGLAAMFLSLASNLLATVLVATKAWLYRRQVSLHLRSAGHRRTLVERVMVLLVESGVVYTAIWLIYCVSFFRTIDRFVFDADDNSYFSPGASIITAVSHLDAAMAQITTIYPLATLYGDNVQTRERDYAVTVTFEVDVERSTAAAQPEGSKPAQPIVPPHSKDDNRPAINEAKHSESESGEVTVSDWV
;
A
#
# COMPACT_ATOMS: atom_id res chain seq x y z
N MET A 1 27.01 15.89 18.71
CA MET A 1 28.25 15.33 18.13
C MET A 1 28.22 15.43 16.59
N THR A 2 27.81 16.60 16.08
CA THR A 2 27.48 16.86 14.66
C THR A 2 28.06 18.20 14.17
N SER A 3 28.91 18.87 14.97
CA SER A 3 29.46 20.19 14.66
C SER A 3 30.88 20.17 14.07
N ASN A 4 31.54 19.01 14.00
CA ASN A 4 32.98 18.96 13.65
C ASN A 4 33.27 18.63 12.18
N LEU A 5 32.26 18.27 11.37
CA LEU A 5 32.44 17.98 9.93
C LEU A 5 32.30 19.22 9.03
N TRP A 6 31.75 20.32 9.53
CA TRP A 6 31.56 21.56 8.74
C TRP A 6 32.78 22.49 8.73
N ASN A 7 33.76 22.30 9.61
CA ASN A 7 34.94 23.18 9.69
C ASN A 7 36.05 22.87 8.69
N LEU A 8 35.99 21.75 7.97
CA LEU A 8 36.97 21.43 6.92
C LEU A 8 36.61 22.03 5.56
N GLY A 9 35.37 22.48 5.34
CA GLY A 9 34.91 23.07 4.08
C GLY A 9 35.18 24.58 3.93
N THR A 10 35.32 25.31 5.04
CA THR A 10 35.26 26.79 5.01
C THR A 10 36.64 27.47 4.97
N ILE A 11 37.74 26.73 5.19
CA ILE A 11 39.10 27.29 5.10
C ILE A 11 39.59 27.39 3.64
N ALA A 12 38.89 26.79 2.68
CA ALA A 12 39.32 26.73 1.28
C ALA A 12 38.85 27.90 0.37
N LEU A 13 38.10 28.89 0.88
CA LEU A 13 37.45 29.91 0.03
C LEU A 13 38.08 31.32 0.06
N SER A 14 39.25 31.52 0.69
CA SER A 14 39.89 32.85 0.79
C SER A 14 41.23 33.00 0.03
N SER A 15 41.58 32.11 -0.90
CA SER A 15 42.78 32.27 -1.73
C SER A 15 42.52 31.88 -3.18
N GLY A 16 41.57 32.58 -3.80
CA GLY A 16 41.23 32.43 -5.22
C GLY A 16 41.69 33.63 -6.01
N LYS A 17 42.96 33.63 -6.44
CA LYS A 17 43.49 34.35 -7.60
C LYS A 17 44.96 33.94 -7.77
N ASN A 18 45.27 33.21 -8.84
CA ASN A 18 46.62 32.76 -9.29
C ASN A 18 47.00 31.28 -9.03
N LEU A 19 46.15 30.33 -9.40
CA LEU A 19 46.58 28.93 -9.61
C LEU A 19 45.69 28.24 -10.67
N TYR A 20 45.81 28.70 -11.91
CA TYR A 20 45.51 27.90 -13.10
C TYR A 20 46.85 27.26 -13.51
N GLU A 21 46.86 25.95 -13.77
CA GLU A 21 48.03 25.12 -14.14
C GLU A 21 49.02 24.74 -13.02
N ASP A 22 48.63 23.83 -12.14
CA ASP A 22 49.44 22.63 -11.78
C ASP A 22 48.65 21.76 -10.78
N ARG A 23 47.47 21.28 -11.21
CA ARG A 23 46.67 20.36 -10.39
C ARG A 23 47.30 18.97 -10.54
N ARG A 24 48.39 18.71 -9.79
CA ARG A 24 48.95 17.36 -9.60
C ARG A 24 47.81 16.40 -9.30
N ARG A 25 47.45 15.55 -10.27
CA ARG A 25 46.68 14.35 -9.98
C ARG A 25 47.56 13.55 -9.03
N ILE A 26 47.17 13.49 -7.77
CA ILE A 26 47.79 12.54 -6.84
C ILE A 26 47.46 11.18 -7.42
N CYS A 27 48.41 10.58 -8.12
CA CYS A 27 48.31 9.21 -8.61
C CYS A 27 48.40 8.30 -7.38
N LEU A 28 47.26 8.06 -6.74
CA LEU A 28 47.12 7.02 -5.74
C LEU A 28 47.48 5.68 -6.38
N ASN A 29 48.19 4.83 -5.64
CA ASN A 29 48.39 3.45 -6.05
C ASN A 29 47.04 2.71 -6.06
N ASP A 30 46.87 1.71 -6.92
CA ASP A 30 45.61 0.98 -7.09
C ASP A 30 45.07 0.43 -5.76
N THR A 31 45.95 -0.04 -4.86
CA THR A 31 45.59 -0.50 -3.51
C THR A 31 45.01 0.61 -2.64
N GLN A 32 45.61 1.80 -2.66
CA GLN A 32 45.12 2.93 -1.86
C GLN A 32 43.77 3.44 -2.37
N GLN A 33 43.58 3.39 -3.69
CA GLN A 33 42.33 3.78 -4.32
C GLN A 33 41.21 2.81 -3.94
N TYR A 34 41.51 1.51 -3.88
CA TYR A 34 40.59 0.49 -3.39
C TYR A 34 40.16 0.73 -1.94
N ASP A 35 41.11 0.96 -1.04
CA ASP A 35 40.81 1.20 0.38
C ASP A 35 39.92 2.43 0.58
N VAL A 36 40.15 3.49 -0.21
CA VAL A 36 39.30 4.70 -0.19
C VAL A 36 37.88 4.40 -0.65
N ILE A 37 37.69 3.62 -1.73
CA ILE A 37 36.36 3.25 -2.22
C ILE A 37 35.63 2.36 -1.22
N ARG A 38 36.32 1.36 -0.67
CA ARG A 38 35.75 0.46 0.33
C ARG A 38 35.31 1.24 1.56
N ALA A 39 36.16 2.11 2.10
CA ALA A 39 35.83 2.95 3.25
C ALA A 39 34.66 3.91 2.95
N HIS A 40 34.62 4.49 1.74
CA HIS A 40 33.51 5.34 1.30
C HIS A 40 32.19 4.56 1.20
N PHE A 41 32.22 3.38 0.59
CA PHE A 41 31.06 2.49 0.51
C PHE A 41 30.57 2.07 1.90
N GLU A 42 31.48 1.62 2.76
CA GLU A 42 31.17 1.21 4.14
C GLU A 42 30.55 2.38 4.92
N SER A 43 31.11 3.59 4.78
CA SER A 43 30.56 4.78 5.40
C SER A 43 29.13 5.07 4.92
N ILE A 44 28.88 5.05 3.61
CA ILE A 44 27.53 5.30 3.06
C ILE A 44 26.55 4.20 3.49
N ALA A 45 26.96 2.93 3.39
CA ALA A 45 26.11 1.78 3.67
C ALA A 45 25.70 1.70 5.15
N THR A 46 26.59 2.06 6.06
CA THR A 46 26.35 2.00 7.51
C THR A 46 25.69 3.24 8.08
N THR A 47 25.90 4.43 7.48
CA THR A 47 25.39 5.70 8.04
C THR A 47 24.28 6.33 7.20
N ALA A 48 24.54 6.60 5.92
CA ALA A 48 23.61 7.33 5.07
C ALA A 48 22.39 6.50 4.67
N ALA A 49 22.60 5.22 4.35
CA ALA A 49 21.53 4.33 3.92
C ALA A 49 20.42 4.12 4.99
N PRO A 50 20.72 3.76 6.26
CA PRO A 50 19.70 3.64 7.30
C PRO A 50 18.96 4.95 7.58
N MET A 51 19.68 6.08 7.54
CA MET A 51 19.08 7.40 7.74
C MET A 51 18.08 7.73 6.63
N LEU A 52 18.44 7.48 5.37
CA LEU A 52 17.54 7.69 4.24
C LEU A 52 16.33 6.76 4.29
N LEU A 53 16.47 5.50 4.74
CA LEU A 53 15.31 4.61 4.94
C LEU A 53 14.35 5.14 6.00
N LEU A 54 14.87 5.67 7.10
CA LEU A 54 14.05 6.31 8.14
C LEU A 54 13.33 7.56 7.61
N GLU A 55 14.04 8.44 6.89
CA GLU A 55 13.43 9.60 6.22
C GLU A 55 12.35 9.17 5.22
N SER A 56 12.58 8.09 4.49
CA SER A 56 11.63 7.56 3.51
C SER A 56 10.36 7.02 4.17
N PHE A 57 10.49 6.27 5.28
CA PHE A 57 9.35 5.80 6.07
C PHE A 57 8.54 6.95 6.66
N THR A 58 9.22 7.96 7.22
CA THR A 58 8.55 9.14 7.78
C THR A 58 7.85 9.95 6.70
N MET A 59 8.44 10.11 5.52
CA MET A 59 7.82 10.79 4.38
C MET A 59 6.52 10.09 3.95
N GLY A 60 6.54 8.76 3.80
CA GLY A 60 5.36 7.97 3.51
C GLY A 60 4.24 8.15 4.53
N SER A 61 4.61 8.13 5.80
CA SER A 61 3.69 8.35 6.93
C SER A 61 3.07 9.75 6.89
N ILE A 62 3.86 10.79 6.61
CA ILE A 62 3.39 12.18 6.51
C ILE A 62 2.41 12.32 5.33
N ILE A 63 2.70 11.73 4.17
CA ILE A 63 1.80 11.75 3.00
C ILE A 63 0.43 11.17 3.36
N ALA A 64 0.40 10.03 4.05
CA ALA A 64 -0.85 9.40 4.50
C ALA A 64 -1.60 10.29 5.50
N CYS A 65 -0.91 10.79 6.53
CA CYS A 65 -1.49 11.67 7.55
C CYS A 65 -2.09 12.95 6.94
N VAL A 66 -1.38 13.61 6.03
CA VAL A 66 -1.83 14.83 5.36
C VAL A 66 -3.05 14.56 4.48
N SER A 67 -3.04 13.44 3.76
CA SER A 67 -4.17 13.02 2.90
C SER A 67 -5.41 12.75 3.73
N LEU A 68 -5.28 11.98 4.82
CA LEU A 68 -6.37 11.67 5.75
C LEU A 68 -6.89 12.93 6.45
N ALA A 69 -6.01 13.79 6.97
CA ALA A 69 -6.40 15.03 7.61
C ALA A 69 -7.11 15.98 6.63
N SER A 70 -6.64 16.07 5.39
CA SER A 70 -7.29 16.86 4.33
C SER A 70 -8.70 16.34 4.02
N PHE A 71 -8.87 15.02 3.95
CA PHE A 71 -10.15 14.38 3.74
C PHE A 71 -11.12 14.64 4.91
N LEU A 72 -10.66 14.47 6.16
CA LEU A 72 -11.46 14.76 7.35
C LEU A 72 -11.86 16.25 7.45
N LEU A 73 -10.95 17.17 7.10
CA LEU A 73 -11.22 18.61 7.03
C LEU A 73 -12.17 18.98 5.88
N TRP A 74 -12.24 18.15 4.84
CA TRP A 74 -13.22 18.32 3.76
C TRP A 74 -14.63 17.90 4.20
N LEU A 75 -14.74 16.83 5.00
CA LEU A 75 -16.02 16.32 5.46
C LEU A 75 -16.68 17.15 6.57
N ARG A 76 -15.94 17.86 7.43
CA ARG A 76 -16.55 18.68 8.51
C ARG A 76 -16.94 20.09 8.02
N PRO A 77 -18.25 20.40 7.82
CA PRO A 77 -18.64 21.58 7.06
C PRO A 77 -18.89 22.87 7.89
N HIS A 78 -18.71 22.90 9.22
CA HIS A 78 -19.33 23.99 10.01
C HIS A 78 -18.47 24.78 11.04
N CYS A 79 -17.19 24.47 11.34
CA CYS A 79 -16.57 25.08 12.53
C CYS A 79 -15.22 25.83 12.40
N PHE A 80 -14.54 25.87 11.24
CA PHE A 80 -13.23 26.55 11.13
C PHE A 80 -13.02 27.26 9.78
N PRO A 81 -12.28 28.38 9.72
CA PRO A 81 -11.80 28.95 8.46
C PRO A 81 -10.89 27.93 7.75
N ARG A 82 -11.45 27.25 6.74
CA ARG A 82 -10.88 26.04 6.11
C ARG A 82 -9.67 26.28 5.22
N VAL A 83 -9.57 27.46 4.63
CA VAL A 83 -8.57 27.75 3.60
C VAL A 83 -7.16 27.83 4.18
N PRO A 84 -6.88 28.57 5.27
CA PRO A 84 -5.52 28.66 5.79
C PRO A 84 -5.02 27.31 6.33
N SER A 85 -5.84 26.52 7.04
CA SER A 85 -5.37 25.26 7.63
C SER A 85 -5.02 24.20 6.59
N LYS A 86 -5.84 24.05 5.53
CA LYS A 86 -5.54 23.13 4.42
C LYS A 86 -4.29 23.59 3.68
N SER A 87 -4.17 24.89 3.39
CA SER A 87 -3.00 25.41 2.69
C SER A 87 -1.70 25.20 3.48
N ILE A 88 -1.72 25.40 4.80
CA ILE A 88 -0.55 25.18 5.67
C ILE A 88 -0.13 23.71 5.65
N LEU A 89 -1.08 22.79 5.79
CA LEU A 89 -0.80 21.34 5.81
C LEU A 89 -0.16 20.86 4.49
N TRP A 90 -0.70 21.30 3.35
CA TRP A 90 -0.13 20.99 2.04
C TRP A 90 1.21 21.69 1.80
N GLY A 91 1.39 22.92 2.29
CA GLY A 91 2.67 23.63 2.23
C GLY A 91 3.78 22.90 3.00
N LEU A 92 3.47 22.41 4.21
CA LEU A 92 4.39 21.58 5.00
C LEU A 92 4.71 20.26 4.29
N LEU A 93 3.72 19.61 3.68
CA LEU A 93 3.94 18.39 2.90
C LEU A 93 4.90 18.63 1.72
N VAL A 94 4.70 19.72 0.97
CA VAL A 94 5.58 20.08 -0.16
C VAL A 94 7.00 20.35 0.33
N MET A 95 7.16 21.09 1.43
CA MET A 95 8.47 21.35 2.04
C MET A 95 9.18 20.04 2.42
N SER A 96 8.47 19.11 3.09
CA SER A 96 9.02 17.80 3.45
C SER A 96 9.36 16.95 2.23
N LEU A 97 8.52 16.98 1.18
CA LEU A 97 8.76 16.27 -0.08
C LEU A 97 10.02 16.78 -0.77
N VAL A 98 10.18 18.11 -0.85
CA VAL A 98 11.38 18.73 -1.43
C VAL A 98 12.61 18.36 -0.62
N HIS A 99 12.54 18.39 0.71
CA HIS A 99 13.64 17.97 1.58
C HIS A 99 14.04 16.50 1.34
N TRP A 100 13.07 15.59 1.34
CA TRP A 100 13.30 14.17 1.06
C TRP A 100 13.88 13.94 -0.33
N ALA A 101 13.35 14.61 -1.36
CA ALA A 101 13.87 14.50 -2.73
C ALA A 101 15.32 15.01 -2.84
N LEU A 102 15.66 16.09 -2.14
CA LEU A 102 17.04 16.59 -2.07
C LEU A 102 17.96 15.61 -1.32
N SER A 103 17.49 14.98 -0.24
CA SER A 103 18.24 13.96 0.50
C SER A 103 18.54 12.74 -0.38
N LEU A 104 17.53 12.23 -1.10
CA LEU A 104 17.68 11.15 -2.06
C LEU A 104 18.66 11.53 -3.19
N HIS A 105 18.53 12.74 -3.75
CA HIS A 105 19.43 13.21 -4.80
C HIS A 105 20.89 13.36 -4.31
N GLN A 106 21.09 13.84 -3.08
CA GLN A 106 22.42 13.90 -2.47
C GLN A 106 23.00 12.50 -2.28
N PHE A 107 22.19 11.55 -1.84
CA PHE A 107 22.59 10.15 -1.72
C PHE A 107 22.97 9.54 -3.07
N GLU A 108 22.14 9.73 -4.12
CA GLU A 108 22.43 9.30 -5.48
C GLU A 108 23.73 9.91 -6.02
N SER A 109 23.97 11.19 -5.73
CA SER A 109 25.24 11.85 -6.09
C SER A 109 26.44 11.29 -5.33
N ALA A 110 26.24 10.77 -4.11
CA ALA A 110 27.31 10.19 -3.29
C ALA A 110 27.69 8.78 -3.77
N ILE A 111 26.72 7.99 -4.25
CA ILE A 111 26.95 6.63 -4.77
C ILE A 111 27.46 6.61 -6.22
N THR A 112 27.14 7.62 -7.04
CA THR A 112 27.56 7.68 -8.46
C THR A 112 29.00 8.16 -8.66
N ASN A 113 29.80 8.26 -7.60
CA ASN A 113 31.21 8.66 -7.64
C ASN A 113 31.49 10.06 -8.25
N ARG A 114 30.45 10.82 -8.62
CA ARG A 114 30.53 12.19 -9.13
C ARG A 114 31.19 13.15 -8.14
N SER A 115 31.05 12.87 -6.84
CA SER A 115 31.67 13.62 -5.76
C SER A 115 33.19 13.42 -5.70
N LEU A 116 33.69 12.24 -6.05
CA LEU A 116 35.10 11.87 -5.91
C LEU A 116 35.95 12.30 -7.12
N ARG A 117 35.36 12.62 -8.29
CA ARG A 117 36.02 13.19 -9.49
C ARG A 117 37.36 12.51 -9.90
N PHE A 118 37.64 11.31 -9.42
CA PHE A 118 38.78 10.54 -9.87
C PHE A 118 38.40 9.92 -11.21
N ALA A 119 39.03 10.36 -12.29
CA ALA A 119 38.93 9.70 -13.58
C ALA A 119 39.67 8.36 -13.45
N PHE A 120 38.92 7.28 -13.25
CA PHE A 120 39.47 5.94 -13.15
C PHE A 120 39.88 5.46 -14.55
N SER A 121 41.17 5.16 -14.76
CA SER A 121 41.63 4.54 -16.00
C SER A 121 41.22 3.07 -16.00
N ARG A 122 40.35 2.69 -16.95
CA ARG A 122 39.79 1.33 -17.10
C ARG A 122 40.84 0.21 -17.15
N SER A 123 42.08 0.52 -17.52
CA SER A 123 43.16 -0.45 -17.70
C SER A 123 43.66 -1.15 -16.42
N SER A 124 43.37 -0.64 -15.21
CA SER A 124 43.80 -1.26 -13.94
C SER A 124 42.69 -1.96 -13.16
N LEU A 125 41.43 -1.91 -13.62
CA LEU A 125 40.24 -2.36 -12.87
C LEU A 125 39.54 -3.60 -13.44
N ASP A 126 40.13 -4.27 -14.43
CA ASP A 126 39.54 -5.46 -15.07
C ASP A 126 39.55 -6.71 -14.18
N TRP A 127 40.22 -6.69 -13.03
CA TRP A 127 40.27 -7.82 -12.11
C TRP A 127 39.67 -7.44 -10.75
N PHE A 128 38.34 -7.58 -10.68
CA PHE A 128 37.53 -7.81 -9.47
C PHE A 128 37.12 -6.55 -8.64
N TYR A 129 35.83 -6.49 -8.26
CA TYR A 129 35.20 -5.69 -7.17
C TYR A 129 34.38 -4.39 -7.41
N PRO A 130 34.47 -3.57 -8.49
CA PRO A 130 33.60 -2.39 -8.64
C PRO A 130 32.13 -2.72 -8.91
N TYR A 131 31.89 -3.84 -9.60
CA TYR A 131 30.54 -4.30 -9.96
C TYR A 131 29.70 -4.68 -8.75
N ASP A 132 30.33 -5.16 -7.68
CA ASP A 132 29.63 -5.69 -6.53
C ASP A 132 28.98 -4.59 -5.68
N TYR A 133 29.68 -3.46 -5.47
CA TYR A 133 29.11 -2.30 -4.79
C TYR A 133 27.88 -1.73 -5.51
N ILE A 134 27.89 -1.78 -6.84
CA ILE A 134 26.75 -1.31 -7.63
C ILE A 134 25.54 -2.23 -7.39
N ASN A 135 25.73 -3.54 -7.21
CA ASN A 135 24.64 -4.46 -6.92
C ASN A 135 23.95 -4.15 -5.58
N ALA A 136 24.70 -3.78 -4.54
CA ALA A 136 24.11 -3.35 -3.26
C ALA A 136 23.20 -2.12 -3.44
N TRP A 137 23.62 -1.12 -4.23
CA TRP A 137 22.82 0.07 -4.48
C TRP A 137 21.59 -0.19 -5.36
N ARG A 138 21.66 -1.17 -6.26
CA ARG A 138 20.50 -1.62 -7.07
C ARG A 138 19.40 -2.24 -6.23
N VAL A 139 19.74 -2.85 -5.10
CA VAL A 139 18.76 -3.39 -4.14
C VAL A 139 18.23 -2.27 -3.25
N PHE A 140 19.11 -1.35 -2.85
CA PHE A 140 18.78 -0.27 -1.93
C PHE A 140 17.78 0.76 -2.49
N LEU A 141 17.93 1.19 -3.73
CA LEU A 141 17.07 2.23 -4.31
C LEU A 141 15.59 1.78 -4.44
N PRO A 142 15.26 0.57 -4.90
CA PRO A 142 13.92 0.01 -4.78
C PRO A 142 13.44 -0.14 -3.34
N LEU A 143 14.32 -0.50 -2.40
CA LEU A 143 13.98 -0.59 -0.97
C LEU A 143 13.58 0.77 -0.38
N VAL A 144 14.16 1.88 -0.86
CA VAL A 144 13.73 3.24 -0.49
C VAL A 144 12.27 3.46 -0.90
N THR A 145 11.90 3.15 -2.14
CA THR A 145 10.51 3.27 -2.62
C THR A 145 9.55 2.35 -1.85
N GLU A 146 9.98 1.12 -1.59
CA GLU A 146 9.24 0.15 -0.77
C GLU A 146 8.97 0.72 0.63
N THR A 147 9.99 1.31 1.26
CA THR A 147 9.93 1.85 2.62
C THR A 147 9.02 3.08 2.71
N THR A 148 9.03 3.96 1.72
CA THR A 148 8.07 5.08 1.64
C THR A 148 6.64 4.58 1.55
N LEU A 149 6.37 3.60 0.68
CA LEU A 149 5.01 3.04 0.55
C LEU A 149 4.59 2.27 1.80
N PHE A 150 5.53 1.59 2.46
CA PHE A 150 5.25 0.88 3.70
C PHE A 150 4.82 1.86 4.81
N GLY A 151 5.51 2.99 4.98
CA GLY A 151 5.10 4.05 5.92
C GLY A 151 3.69 4.58 5.63
N PHE A 152 3.36 4.76 4.35
CA PHE A 152 2.00 5.16 3.93
C PHE A 152 0.95 4.10 4.30
N VAL A 153 1.23 2.82 3.99
CA VAL A 153 0.36 1.68 4.32
C VAL A 153 0.15 1.54 5.82
N THR A 154 1.18 1.73 6.65
CA THR A 154 1.08 1.63 8.12
C THR A 154 0.07 2.63 8.66
N ILE A 155 0.09 3.90 8.21
CA ILE A 155 -0.88 4.90 8.66
C ILE A 155 -2.30 4.57 8.20
N LEU A 156 -2.48 4.09 6.96
CA LEU A 156 -3.79 3.64 6.47
C LEU A 156 -4.30 2.43 7.27
N PHE A 157 -3.43 1.48 7.61
CA PHE A 157 -3.79 0.32 8.41
C PHE A 157 -4.16 0.72 9.83
N LEU A 158 -3.36 1.54 10.51
CA LEU A 158 -3.67 2.06 11.85
C LEU A 158 -5.01 2.80 11.87
N THR A 159 -5.27 3.62 10.85
CA THR A 159 -6.54 4.32 10.70
C THR A 159 -7.69 3.36 10.45
N SER A 160 -7.51 2.36 9.58
CA SER A 160 -8.51 1.33 9.30
C SER A 160 -8.84 0.51 10.56
N VAL A 161 -7.82 0.05 11.30
CA VAL A 161 -7.97 -0.63 12.59
C VAL A 161 -8.72 0.25 13.58
N TYR A 162 -8.32 1.52 13.75
CA TYR A 162 -8.99 2.46 14.64
C TYR A 162 -10.47 2.63 14.28
N THR A 163 -10.78 2.78 12.98
CA THR A 163 -12.17 2.94 12.51
C THR A 163 -13.00 1.66 12.56
N CYS A 164 -12.39 0.48 12.41
CA CYS A 164 -13.10 -0.81 12.47
C CYS A 164 -13.30 -1.30 13.91
N PHE A 165 -12.31 -1.14 14.78
CA PHE A 165 -12.41 -1.59 16.17
C PHE A 165 -13.36 -0.73 17.01
N TRP A 166 -13.47 0.57 16.71
CA TRP A 166 -14.32 1.47 17.49
C TRP A 166 -15.82 1.09 17.45
N PRO A 167 -16.44 0.84 16.27
CA PRO A 167 -17.83 0.36 16.18
C PRO A 167 -17.99 -1.11 16.59
N MET A 168 -16.96 -1.95 16.39
CA MET A 168 -17.00 -3.36 16.77
C MET A 168 -17.25 -3.56 18.26
N ARG A 169 -16.90 -2.60 19.13
CA ARG A 169 -17.26 -2.65 20.56
C ARG A 169 -18.78 -2.67 20.81
N SER A 170 -19.60 -2.23 19.85
CA SER A 170 -21.06 -2.09 19.98
C SER A 170 -21.88 -3.13 19.18
N GLN A 171 -21.35 -3.76 18.12
CA GLN A 171 -22.14 -4.56 17.17
C GLN A 171 -21.49 -5.90 16.78
N TRP A 172 -21.10 -6.72 17.76
CA TRP A 172 -20.48 -8.05 17.61
C TRP A 172 -21.27 -9.11 16.80
N ARG A 173 -22.41 -8.79 16.18
CA ARG A 173 -23.38 -9.79 15.70
C ARG A 173 -23.27 -10.22 14.24
N SER A 174 -22.41 -9.64 13.39
CA SER A 174 -22.33 -10.04 11.97
C SER A 174 -20.96 -10.55 11.54
N TYR A 175 -20.86 -11.88 11.37
CA TYR A 175 -19.65 -12.59 10.93
C TYR A 175 -19.12 -12.11 9.56
N PHE A 176 -20.01 -11.65 8.67
CA PHE A 176 -19.66 -11.20 7.32
C PHE A 176 -18.92 -9.86 7.29
N GLN A 177 -19.09 -9.02 8.32
CA GLN A 177 -18.38 -7.73 8.43
C GLN A 177 -16.91 -7.89 8.81
N LEU A 178 -16.49 -9.09 9.25
CA LEU A 178 -15.13 -9.35 9.70
C LEU A 178 -14.17 -9.79 8.57
N ILE A 179 -14.71 -10.21 7.42
CA ILE A 179 -13.91 -10.72 6.29
C ILE A 179 -12.97 -9.65 5.73
N ILE A 180 -13.49 -8.45 5.48
CA ILE A 180 -12.70 -7.36 4.88
C ILE A 180 -11.56 -6.90 5.81
N PRO A 181 -11.80 -6.56 7.10
CA PRO A 181 -10.71 -6.20 8.00
C PRO A 181 -9.73 -7.37 8.27
N ALA A 182 -10.19 -8.62 8.27
CA ALA A 182 -9.29 -9.77 8.37
C ALA A 182 -8.36 -9.87 7.15
N THR A 183 -8.89 -9.79 5.93
CA THR A 183 -8.08 -9.79 4.70
C THR A 183 -7.08 -8.64 4.66
N ALA A 184 -7.50 -7.43 5.04
CA ALA A 184 -6.62 -6.28 5.13
C ALA A 184 -5.49 -6.47 6.16
N THR A 185 -5.78 -7.13 7.30
CA THR A 185 -4.77 -7.46 8.31
C THR A 185 -3.77 -8.48 7.79
N VAL A 186 -4.23 -9.52 7.09
CA VAL A 186 -3.33 -10.51 6.47
C VAL A 186 -2.41 -9.86 5.43
N MET A 187 -2.95 -9.00 4.56
CA MET A 187 -2.15 -8.29 3.55
C MET A 187 -1.16 -7.31 4.18
N TYR A 188 -1.54 -6.63 5.26
CA TYR A 188 -0.63 -5.78 6.03
C TYR A 188 0.53 -6.57 6.65
N VAL A 189 0.22 -7.68 7.34
CA VAL A 189 1.24 -8.54 7.95
C VAL A 189 2.18 -9.08 6.86
N GLN A 190 1.65 -9.47 5.71
CA GLN A 190 2.49 -9.94 4.61
C GLN A 190 3.38 -8.83 4.04
N SER A 191 2.88 -7.61 3.91
CA SER A 191 3.68 -6.44 3.51
C SER A 191 4.79 -6.11 4.51
N LEU A 192 4.51 -6.23 5.81
CA LEU A 192 5.50 -6.06 6.87
C LEU A 192 6.59 -7.13 6.77
N ILE A 193 6.21 -8.41 6.59
CA ILE A 193 7.18 -9.50 6.44
C ILE A 193 8.03 -9.27 5.19
N HIS A 194 7.43 -8.90 4.06
CA HIS A 194 8.15 -8.58 2.83
C HIS A 194 9.19 -7.48 3.06
N TRP A 195 8.78 -6.35 3.65
CA TRP A 195 9.68 -5.23 3.95
C TRP A 195 10.82 -5.61 4.92
N VAL A 196 10.53 -6.38 5.97
CA VAL A 196 11.57 -6.88 6.90
C VAL A 196 12.56 -7.77 6.17
N ILE A 197 12.10 -8.67 5.29
CA ILE A 197 12.98 -9.53 4.51
C ILE A 197 13.79 -8.71 3.50
N SER A 198 13.22 -7.69 2.85
CA SER A 198 13.95 -6.80 1.94
C SER A 198 15.09 -6.06 2.65
N ILE A 199 14.86 -5.58 3.88
CA ILE A 199 15.92 -4.98 4.71
C ILE A 199 17.00 -6.00 5.03
N ARG A 200 16.63 -7.21 5.47
CA ARG A 200 17.62 -8.26 5.80
C ARG A 200 18.41 -8.69 4.58
N PHE A 201 17.76 -8.76 3.42
CA PHE A 201 18.41 -9.03 2.15
C PHE A 201 19.46 -7.96 1.82
N TYR A 202 19.11 -6.67 1.89
CA TYR A 202 20.07 -5.57 1.70
C TYR A 202 21.24 -5.60 2.70
N VAL A 203 20.99 -5.86 3.98
CA VAL A 203 22.04 -5.93 5.01
C VAL A 203 22.99 -7.09 4.74
N LEU A 204 22.49 -8.26 4.32
CA LEU A 204 23.35 -9.40 4.02
C LEU A 204 24.15 -9.20 2.74
N GLU A 205 23.54 -8.63 1.71
CA GLU A 205 24.25 -8.22 0.48
C GLU A 205 25.40 -7.28 0.80
N THR A 206 25.16 -6.20 1.56
CA THR A 206 26.23 -5.26 1.96
C THR A 206 27.30 -5.90 2.85
N THR A 207 26.92 -6.79 3.77
CA THR A 207 27.87 -7.46 4.68
C THR A 207 28.76 -8.45 3.93
N TYR A 208 28.19 -9.21 2.99
CA TYR A 208 28.94 -10.12 2.12
C TYR A 208 30.07 -9.39 1.40
N LEU A 209 29.79 -8.20 0.86
CA LEU A 209 30.78 -7.39 0.15
C LEU A 209 31.90 -6.83 1.04
N ILE A 210 31.63 -6.64 2.32
CA ILE A 210 32.60 -6.09 3.27
C ILE A 210 33.47 -7.21 3.86
N GLN A 211 32.89 -8.38 4.14
CA GLN A 211 33.53 -9.43 4.96
C GLN A 211 33.88 -10.73 4.20
N LEU A 212 33.41 -10.93 2.96
CA LEU A 212 33.66 -12.14 2.14
C LEU A 212 33.42 -13.46 2.92
N GLU A 213 32.24 -13.61 3.53
CA GLU A 213 31.92 -14.79 4.36
C GLU A 213 31.24 -15.93 3.55
N ASP A 214 31.80 -17.14 3.59
CA ASP A 214 31.39 -18.30 2.76
C ASP A 214 29.94 -18.80 2.95
N LEU A 215 29.29 -18.52 4.09
CA LEU A 215 27.93 -18.99 4.41
C LEU A 215 26.79 -18.06 3.90
N THR A 216 27.13 -16.88 3.40
CA THR A 216 26.16 -15.85 2.98
C THR A 216 25.38 -16.17 1.68
N PRO A 217 25.92 -16.84 0.64
CA PRO A 217 25.20 -16.99 -0.64
C PRO A 217 23.92 -17.83 -0.50
N LEU A 218 23.96 -18.92 0.28
CA LEU A 218 22.80 -19.78 0.51
C LEU A 218 21.66 -19.05 1.25
N ILE A 219 22.00 -18.14 2.16
CA ILE A 219 21.02 -17.37 2.93
C ILE A 219 20.35 -16.34 2.01
N ILE A 220 21.14 -15.65 1.19
CA ILE A 220 20.66 -14.68 0.18
C ILE A 220 19.63 -15.34 -0.74
N TRP A 221 19.88 -16.56 -1.22
CA TRP A 221 18.94 -17.31 -2.06
C TRP A 221 17.64 -17.68 -1.36
N LYS A 222 17.69 -18.08 -0.08
CA LYS A 222 16.48 -18.34 0.71
C LYS A 222 15.63 -17.09 0.86
N LEU A 223 16.25 -15.93 1.09
CA LEU A 223 15.53 -14.66 1.20
C LEU A 223 14.94 -14.23 -0.15
N TYR A 224 15.66 -14.43 -1.25
CA TYR A 224 15.14 -14.16 -2.59
C TYR A 224 13.87 -14.98 -2.89
N VAL A 225 13.90 -16.30 -2.63
CA VAL A 225 12.72 -17.17 -2.82
C VAL A 225 11.58 -16.77 -1.88
N ALA A 226 11.89 -16.33 -0.66
CA ALA A 226 10.89 -15.82 0.29
C ALA A 226 10.21 -14.55 -0.24
N LEU A 227 10.97 -13.57 -0.74
CA LEU A 227 10.43 -12.34 -1.35
C LEU A 227 9.52 -12.66 -2.54
N LEU A 228 10.00 -13.53 -3.44
CA LEU A 228 9.22 -14.02 -4.59
C LEU A 228 7.88 -14.66 -4.17
N THR A 229 7.92 -15.47 -3.11
CA THR A 229 6.74 -16.18 -2.61
C THR A 229 5.75 -15.21 -1.98
N LEU A 230 6.22 -14.31 -1.11
CA LEU A 230 5.38 -13.30 -0.45
C LEU A 230 4.73 -12.36 -1.46
N PHE A 231 5.50 -11.95 -2.47
CA PHE A 231 4.99 -11.16 -3.58
C PHE A 231 3.88 -11.89 -4.36
N SER A 232 4.13 -13.15 -4.74
CA SER A 232 3.16 -13.97 -5.48
C SER A 232 1.87 -14.17 -4.69
N LEU A 233 1.97 -14.40 -3.37
CA LEU A 233 0.82 -14.50 -2.48
C LEU A 233 0.06 -13.18 -2.38
N ASN A 234 0.75 -12.04 -2.30
CA ASN A 234 0.10 -10.72 -2.31
C ASN A 234 -0.68 -10.45 -3.59
N VAL A 235 -0.14 -10.82 -4.75
CA VAL A 235 -0.84 -10.71 -6.04
C VAL A 235 -2.10 -11.57 -6.04
N VAL A 236 -2.02 -12.84 -5.62
CA VAL A 236 -3.18 -13.73 -5.54
C VAL A 236 -4.25 -13.19 -4.58
N LEU A 237 -3.85 -12.71 -3.40
CA LEU A 237 -4.78 -12.12 -2.43
C LEU A 237 -5.45 -10.86 -2.98
N SER A 238 -4.69 -10.01 -3.68
CA SER A 238 -5.25 -8.79 -4.27
C SER A 238 -6.27 -9.09 -5.38
N ASP A 239 -5.94 -10.03 -6.28
CA ASP A 239 -6.88 -10.52 -7.30
C ASP A 239 -8.13 -11.15 -6.66
N ALA A 240 -7.97 -11.88 -5.56
CA ALA A 240 -9.09 -12.43 -4.81
C ALA A 240 -10.01 -11.33 -4.25
N VAL A 241 -9.47 -10.25 -3.69
CA VAL A 241 -10.26 -9.12 -3.18
C VAL A 241 -11.02 -8.43 -4.32
N VAL A 242 -10.38 -8.22 -5.47
CA VAL A 242 -11.01 -7.60 -6.64
C VAL A 242 -12.15 -8.47 -7.18
N MET A 243 -11.91 -9.77 -7.33
CA MET A 243 -12.91 -10.72 -7.81
C MET A 243 -14.06 -10.92 -6.81
N TRP A 244 -13.76 -10.94 -5.51
CA TRP A 244 -14.77 -10.95 -4.45
C TRP A 244 -15.73 -9.77 -4.61
N ARG A 245 -15.19 -8.56 -4.85
CA ARG A 245 -15.98 -7.34 -5.08
C ARG A 245 -16.95 -7.51 -6.24
N MET A 246 -16.49 -8.11 -7.34
CA MET A 246 -17.30 -8.37 -8.53
C MET A 246 -18.45 -9.32 -8.20
N CYS A 247 -18.14 -10.42 -7.49
CA CYS A 247 -19.12 -11.41 -7.06
C CYS A 247 -20.19 -10.81 -6.14
N VAL A 248 -19.81 -9.91 -5.22
CA VAL A 248 -20.74 -9.21 -4.33
C VAL A 248 -21.66 -8.28 -5.12
N VAL A 249 -21.11 -7.50 -6.05
CA VAL A 249 -21.88 -6.56 -6.90
C VAL A 249 -22.86 -7.27 -7.83
N TRP A 250 -22.55 -8.51 -8.22
CA TRP A 250 -23.40 -9.36 -9.06
C TRP A 250 -24.26 -10.35 -8.26
N ASP A 251 -24.57 -10.03 -7.00
CA ASP A 251 -25.46 -10.80 -6.12
C ASP A 251 -25.12 -12.31 -6.10
N ARG A 252 -23.83 -12.66 -6.19
CA ARG A 252 -23.33 -14.05 -6.19
C ARG A 252 -23.95 -14.95 -7.26
N THR A 253 -24.27 -14.38 -8.42
CA THR A 253 -24.72 -15.18 -9.58
C THR A 253 -23.68 -16.26 -9.94
N ARG A 254 -24.16 -17.48 -10.23
CA ARG A 254 -23.31 -18.64 -10.60
C ARG A 254 -22.23 -18.32 -11.65
N PRO A 255 -22.50 -17.60 -12.75
CA PRO A 255 -21.44 -17.26 -13.72
C PRO A 255 -20.36 -16.33 -13.15
N ALA A 256 -20.70 -15.37 -12.29
CA ALA A 256 -19.72 -14.47 -11.68
C ALA A 256 -18.79 -15.24 -10.73
N ILE A 257 -19.34 -16.17 -9.94
CA ILE A 257 -18.56 -17.03 -9.05
C ILE A 257 -17.67 -17.98 -9.86
N ALA A 258 -18.22 -18.63 -10.89
CA ALA A 258 -17.45 -19.55 -11.74
C ALA A 258 -16.28 -18.82 -12.42
N LEU A 259 -16.54 -17.63 -12.98
CA LEU A 259 -15.52 -16.77 -13.58
C LEU A 259 -14.43 -16.41 -12.57
N SER A 260 -14.80 -15.94 -11.38
CA SER A 260 -13.88 -15.63 -10.30
C SER A 260 -13.03 -16.83 -9.89
N GLY A 261 -13.63 -18.02 -9.78
CA GLY A 261 -12.92 -19.25 -9.42
C GLY A 261 -11.89 -19.67 -10.48
N VAL A 262 -12.26 -19.57 -11.77
CA VAL A 262 -11.35 -19.89 -12.88
C VAL A 262 -10.17 -18.93 -12.93
N PHE A 263 -10.40 -17.63 -12.83
CA PHE A 263 -9.31 -16.65 -12.82
C PHE A 263 -8.41 -16.83 -11.60
N LEU A 264 -8.97 -16.95 -10.40
CA LEU A 264 -8.18 -17.09 -9.18
C LEU A 264 -7.38 -18.40 -9.15
N GLY A 265 -7.98 -19.51 -9.58
CA GLY A 265 -7.31 -20.80 -9.69
C GLY A 265 -6.18 -20.77 -10.70
N THR A 266 -6.38 -20.11 -11.84
CA THR A 266 -5.35 -19.99 -12.89
C THR A 266 -4.21 -19.06 -12.44
N THR A 267 -4.52 -17.92 -11.81
CA THR A 267 -3.51 -17.01 -11.23
C THR A 267 -2.68 -17.72 -10.16
N LEU A 268 -3.32 -18.50 -9.28
CA LEU A 268 -2.62 -19.28 -8.27
C LEU A 268 -1.70 -20.33 -8.90
N ALA A 269 -2.20 -21.09 -9.89
CA ALA A 269 -1.41 -22.11 -10.59
C ALA A 269 -0.19 -21.53 -11.31
N LEU A 270 -0.36 -20.40 -12.01
CA LEU A 270 0.74 -19.72 -12.70
C LEU A 270 1.78 -19.17 -11.72
N ASN A 271 1.35 -18.64 -10.56
CA ASN A 271 2.26 -18.18 -9.52
C ASN A 271 3.07 -19.33 -8.91
N ILE A 272 2.43 -20.45 -8.59
CA ILE A 272 3.11 -21.66 -8.09
C ILE A 272 4.12 -22.15 -9.14
N ALA A 273 3.70 -22.23 -10.42
CA ALA A 273 4.60 -22.64 -11.50
C ALA A 273 5.80 -21.68 -11.66
N ASN A 274 5.60 -20.36 -11.52
CA ASN A 274 6.69 -19.39 -11.55
C ASN A 274 7.68 -19.60 -10.38
N ILE A 275 7.19 -19.86 -9.17
CA ILE A 275 8.03 -20.14 -7.99
C ILE A 275 8.85 -21.42 -8.20
N VAL A 276 8.21 -22.49 -8.66
CA VAL A 276 8.87 -23.79 -8.89
C VAL A 276 9.94 -23.66 -9.96
N LEU A 277 9.63 -23.03 -11.10
CA LEU A 277 10.58 -22.84 -12.20
C LEU A 277 11.78 -21.96 -11.81
N ARG A 278 11.58 -20.96 -10.96
CA ARG A 278 12.69 -20.13 -10.47
C ARG A 278 13.55 -20.89 -9.48
N THR A 279 12.94 -21.57 -8.53
CA THR A 279 13.66 -22.38 -7.54
C THR A 279 14.46 -23.50 -8.22
N SER A 280 13.90 -24.17 -9.23
CA SER A 280 14.61 -25.25 -9.95
C SER A 280 15.84 -24.75 -10.69
N ARG A 281 15.72 -23.63 -11.44
CA ARG A 281 16.86 -23.05 -12.16
C ARG A 281 17.97 -22.58 -11.22
N LEU A 282 17.61 -22.03 -10.07
CA LEU A 282 18.59 -21.61 -9.07
C LEU A 282 19.31 -22.81 -8.43
N LEU A 283 18.64 -23.96 -8.28
CA LEU A 283 19.24 -25.20 -7.80
C LEU A 283 20.18 -25.82 -8.84
N ASP A 284 19.85 -25.72 -10.12
CA ASP A 284 20.70 -26.21 -11.21
C ASP A 284 21.99 -25.37 -11.32
N ASP A 285 21.88 -24.04 -11.25
CA ASP A 285 23.02 -23.11 -11.28
C ASP A 285 23.96 -23.29 -10.07
N ALA A 286 23.40 -23.59 -8.89
CA ALA A 286 24.19 -23.90 -7.68
C ALA A 286 24.90 -25.27 -7.73
N ARG A 287 24.51 -26.17 -8.63
CA ARG A 287 25.15 -27.48 -8.84
C ARG A 287 26.23 -27.43 -9.91
N GLU A 288 26.16 -26.47 -10.82
CA GLU A 288 27.14 -26.24 -11.87
C GLU A 288 28.14 -25.16 -11.40
N GLU A 289 28.94 -25.50 -10.38
CA GLU A 289 30.08 -24.68 -9.98
C GLU A 289 31.09 -24.70 -11.14
N VAL A 290 31.04 -23.68 -12.01
CA VAL A 290 32.14 -23.12 -12.84
C VAL A 290 31.51 -22.13 -13.83
N GLN A 291 31.67 -20.85 -13.50
CA GLN A 291 31.96 -19.78 -14.46
C GLN A 291 30.86 -19.43 -15.48
N THR A 292 29.87 -18.63 -15.07
CA THR A 292 29.01 -17.92 -16.01
C THR A 292 28.91 -16.43 -15.72
N ASN A 293 29.30 -15.67 -16.75
CA ASN A 293 29.16 -14.24 -16.89
C ASN A 293 27.72 -13.81 -16.64
N LEU A 294 27.51 -12.97 -15.63
CA LEU A 294 26.26 -12.27 -15.33
C LEU A 294 25.93 -11.24 -16.42
N ASN A 295 25.58 -11.70 -17.62
CA ASN A 295 25.05 -10.85 -18.66
C ASN A 295 23.52 -10.78 -18.56
N ALA A 296 23.03 -9.54 -18.57
CA ALA A 296 21.64 -9.09 -18.66
C ALA A 296 20.79 -9.09 -17.36
N SER A 297 20.80 -7.88 -16.77
CA SER A 297 19.61 -7.03 -16.54
C SER A 297 18.50 -7.59 -15.62
N GLU A 298 18.34 -6.90 -14.48
CA GLU A 298 17.37 -7.09 -13.38
C GLU A 298 17.78 -8.08 -12.27
N THR A 299 18.21 -7.52 -11.13
CA THR A 299 18.66 -8.26 -9.93
C THR A 299 17.52 -9.00 -9.24
N ILE A 300 16.33 -8.40 -9.19
CA ILE A 300 15.11 -9.03 -8.69
C ILE A 300 14.04 -8.90 -9.77
N SER A 301 14.11 -9.71 -10.83
CA SER A 301 12.97 -9.84 -11.75
C SER A 301 12.02 -10.87 -11.15
N ILE A 302 10.83 -10.48 -10.73
CA ILE A 302 9.83 -11.43 -10.22
C ILE A 302 9.05 -12.10 -11.36
N TYR A 303 8.59 -11.31 -12.34
CA TYR A 303 7.82 -11.82 -13.49
C TYR A 303 8.50 -11.64 -14.86
N GLY A 304 9.53 -10.80 -15.00
CA GLY A 304 10.11 -10.41 -16.31
C GLY A 304 10.92 -11.48 -17.05
N LYS A 305 11.63 -12.36 -16.34
CA LYS A 305 12.55 -13.33 -16.96
C LYS A 305 11.90 -14.59 -17.59
N ASN A 306 10.65 -14.93 -17.23
CA ASN A 306 10.02 -16.19 -17.63
C ASN A 306 8.63 -15.99 -18.25
N TYR A 307 8.31 -16.74 -19.30
CA TYR A 307 6.99 -16.72 -19.96
C TYR A 307 5.84 -17.03 -18.98
N VAL A 308 6.07 -17.90 -17.99
CA VAL A 308 5.07 -18.24 -16.96
C VAL A 308 4.81 -17.06 -16.02
N GLY A 309 5.85 -16.32 -15.64
CA GLY A 309 5.71 -15.11 -14.83
C GLY A 309 4.97 -13.99 -15.58
N LEU A 310 5.33 -13.77 -16.84
CA LEU A 310 4.61 -12.84 -17.71
C LEU A 310 3.14 -13.24 -17.88
N ALA A 311 2.85 -14.53 -18.08
CA ALA A 311 1.48 -15.02 -18.15
C ALA A 311 0.70 -14.76 -16.86
N ALA A 312 1.30 -14.98 -15.69
CA ALA A 312 0.67 -14.69 -14.40
C ALA A 312 0.32 -13.20 -14.25
N MET A 313 1.25 -12.32 -14.63
CA MET A 313 1.07 -10.87 -14.62
C MET A 313 -0.06 -10.42 -15.56
N PHE A 314 -0.04 -10.85 -16.82
CA PHE A 314 -1.09 -10.48 -17.78
C PHE A 314 -2.45 -11.03 -17.39
N LEU A 315 -2.49 -12.22 -16.79
CA LEU A 315 -3.72 -12.78 -16.27
C LEU A 315 -4.27 -11.95 -15.11
N SER A 316 -3.41 -11.47 -14.20
CA SER A 316 -3.81 -10.55 -13.13
C SER A 316 -4.31 -9.20 -13.69
N LEU A 317 -3.66 -8.64 -14.70
CA LEU A 317 -4.17 -7.44 -15.38
C LEU A 317 -5.56 -7.70 -16.00
N ALA A 318 -5.72 -8.81 -16.72
CA ALA A 318 -6.99 -9.17 -17.37
C ALA A 318 -8.11 -9.40 -16.35
N SER A 319 -7.80 -10.09 -15.25
CA SER A 319 -8.72 -10.38 -14.15
C SER A 319 -9.24 -9.07 -13.53
N ASN A 320 -8.32 -8.13 -13.24
CA ASN A 320 -8.63 -6.84 -12.64
C ASN A 320 -9.40 -5.91 -13.58
N LEU A 321 -9.03 -5.88 -14.86
CA LEU A 321 -9.75 -5.12 -15.89
C LEU A 321 -11.18 -5.65 -16.05
N LEU A 322 -11.34 -6.96 -16.20
CA LEU A 322 -12.65 -7.59 -16.38
C LEU A 322 -13.57 -7.36 -15.18
N ALA A 323 -13.05 -7.56 -13.96
CA ALA A 323 -13.80 -7.28 -12.73
C ALA A 323 -14.23 -5.80 -12.67
N THR A 324 -13.34 -4.87 -13.04
CA THR A 324 -13.65 -3.44 -13.04
C THR A 324 -14.70 -3.07 -14.09
N VAL A 325 -14.63 -3.63 -15.30
CA VAL A 325 -15.64 -3.43 -16.34
C VAL A 325 -17.00 -3.99 -15.92
N LEU A 326 -17.03 -5.18 -15.31
CA LEU A 326 -18.28 -5.80 -14.85
C LEU A 326 -18.92 -5.03 -13.69
N VAL A 327 -18.12 -4.52 -12.75
CA VAL A 327 -18.60 -3.65 -11.66
C VAL A 327 -19.10 -2.31 -12.23
N ALA A 328 -18.38 -1.70 -13.16
CA ALA A 328 -18.78 -0.46 -13.82
C ALA A 328 -20.08 -0.62 -14.62
N THR A 329 -20.23 -1.73 -15.33
CA THR A 329 -21.44 -2.05 -16.09
C THR A 329 -22.64 -2.20 -15.16
N LYS A 330 -22.50 -2.92 -14.04
CA LYS A 330 -23.58 -3.04 -13.05
C LYS A 330 -23.92 -1.69 -12.41
N ALA A 331 -22.92 -0.88 -12.08
CA ALA A 331 -23.11 0.48 -11.55
C ALA A 331 -23.88 1.36 -12.53
N TRP A 332 -23.56 1.27 -13.83
CA TRP A 332 -24.27 2.00 -14.89
C TRP A 332 -25.72 1.52 -15.06
N LEU A 333 -25.95 0.21 -15.05
CA LEU A 333 -27.31 -0.36 -15.10
C LEU A 333 -28.15 0.07 -13.90
N TYR A 334 -27.58 0.02 -12.69
CA TYR A 334 -28.24 0.46 -11.47
C TYR A 334 -28.61 1.95 -11.55
N ARG A 335 -27.67 2.80 -11.98
CA ARG A 335 -27.95 4.23 -12.22
C ARG A 335 -29.07 4.45 -13.22
N ARG A 336 -29.08 3.71 -14.33
CA ARG A 336 -30.15 3.81 -15.35
C ARG A 336 -31.49 3.41 -14.76
N GLN A 337 -31.58 2.28 -14.06
CA GLN A 337 -32.81 1.81 -13.43
C GLN A 337 -33.34 2.77 -12.37
N VAL A 338 -32.47 3.28 -11.50
CA VAL A 338 -32.83 4.25 -10.46
C VAL A 338 -33.28 5.58 -11.09
N SER A 339 -32.59 6.05 -12.14
CA SER A 339 -32.97 7.27 -12.85
C SER A 339 -34.33 7.18 -13.54
N LEU A 340 -34.75 5.97 -13.93
CA LEU A 340 -36.07 5.73 -14.53
C LEU A 340 -37.19 5.73 -13.50
N HIS A 341 -36.94 5.21 -12.29
CA HIS A 341 -37.95 5.14 -11.22
C HIS A 341 -38.02 6.40 -10.34
N LEU A 342 -36.92 7.16 -10.19
CA LEU A 342 -36.83 8.33 -9.32
C LEU A 342 -36.96 9.68 -10.05
N ARG A 343 -37.45 9.71 -11.31
CA ARG A 343 -37.82 10.97 -11.97
C ARG A 343 -38.84 11.81 -11.17
N SER A 344 -39.51 11.20 -10.19
CA SER A 344 -40.56 11.82 -9.37
C SER A 344 -40.15 12.19 -7.93
N ALA A 345 -38.99 11.74 -7.43
CA ALA A 345 -38.56 11.97 -6.05
C ALA A 345 -37.12 12.49 -6.02
N GLY A 346 -36.90 13.63 -5.35
CA GLY A 346 -35.72 14.50 -5.46
C GLY A 346 -34.33 13.85 -5.40
N HIS A 347 -33.37 14.62 -5.93
CA HIS A 347 -31.97 14.37 -6.33
C HIS A 347 -30.97 13.67 -5.37
N ARG A 348 -31.42 12.84 -4.42
CA ARG A 348 -30.51 12.20 -3.43
C ARG A 348 -29.94 10.89 -3.96
N ARG A 349 -28.64 10.88 -4.33
CA ARG A 349 -27.89 9.66 -4.65
C ARG A 349 -27.99 8.65 -3.50
N THR A 350 -28.32 7.40 -3.82
CA THR A 350 -28.40 6.32 -2.81
C THR A 350 -27.00 5.90 -2.36
N LEU A 351 -26.87 5.34 -1.14
CA LEU A 351 -25.59 4.85 -0.61
C LEU A 351 -24.94 3.82 -1.54
N VAL A 352 -25.76 2.94 -2.11
CA VAL A 352 -25.34 1.92 -3.08
C VAL A 352 -24.69 2.58 -4.31
N GLU A 353 -25.25 3.68 -4.81
CA GLU A 353 -24.68 4.39 -5.95
C GLU A 353 -23.29 4.98 -5.62
N ARG A 354 -23.12 5.59 -4.45
CA ARG A 354 -21.82 6.15 -4.03
C ARG A 354 -20.76 5.07 -3.86
N VAL A 355 -21.10 3.97 -3.18
CA VAL A 355 -20.20 2.83 -2.96
C VAL A 355 -19.81 2.20 -4.29
N MET A 356 -20.76 2.00 -5.22
CA MET A 356 -20.46 1.49 -6.55
C MET A 356 -19.51 2.39 -7.34
N VAL A 357 -19.64 3.72 -7.23
CA VAL A 357 -18.72 4.67 -7.89
C VAL A 357 -17.31 4.58 -7.32
N LEU A 358 -17.18 4.59 -6.00
CA LEU A 358 -15.87 4.44 -5.34
C LEU A 358 -15.19 3.11 -5.71
N LEU A 359 -15.97 2.03 -5.83
CA LEU A 359 -15.48 0.71 -6.28
C LEU A 359 -15.03 0.70 -7.75
N VAL A 360 -15.62 1.55 -8.60
CA VAL A 360 -15.17 1.70 -9.99
C VAL A 360 -13.91 2.56 -10.05
N GLU A 361 -13.90 3.72 -9.39
CA GLU A 361 -12.77 4.65 -9.37
C GLU A 361 -11.49 3.98 -8.83
N SER A 362 -11.59 3.29 -7.69
CA SER A 362 -10.48 2.55 -7.11
C SER A 362 -10.00 1.38 -8.01
N GLY A 363 -10.93 0.67 -8.66
CA GLY A 363 -10.60 -0.39 -9.60
C GLY A 363 -9.90 0.09 -10.87
N VAL A 364 -10.27 1.26 -11.38
CA VAL A 364 -9.61 1.91 -12.53
C VAL A 364 -8.18 2.28 -12.17
N VAL A 365 -7.95 2.89 -11.00
CA VAL A 365 -6.60 3.22 -10.52
C VAL A 365 -5.74 1.95 -10.40
N TYR A 366 -6.27 0.90 -9.79
CA TYR A 366 -5.55 -0.36 -9.63
C TYR A 366 -5.21 -1.02 -10.98
N THR A 367 -6.15 -1.02 -11.93
CA THR A 367 -5.94 -1.54 -13.28
C THR A 367 -4.88 -0.71 -14.04
N ALA A 368 -4.87 0.61 -13.86
CA ALA A 368 -3.87 1.49 -14.45
C ALA A 368 -2.46 1.20 -13.91
N ILE A 369 -2.32 0.92 -12.60
CA ILE A 369 -1.04 0.53 -12.00
C ILE A 369 -0.54 -0.78 -12.62
N TRP A 370 -1.38 -1.81 -12.72
CA TRP A 370 -1.01 -3.06 -13.39
C TRP A 370 -0.65 -2.85 -14.85
N LEU A 371 -1.34 -1.97 -15.56
CA LEU A 371 -1.03 -1.65 -16.94
C LEU A 371 0.36 -1.01 -17.06
N ILE A 372 0.68 -0.03 -16.19
CA ILE A 372 2.01 0.60 -16.14
C ILE A 372 3.07 -0.45 -15.84
N TYR A 373 2.80 -1.36 -14.91
CA TYR A 373 3.70 -2.47 -14.59
C TYR A 373 3.96 -3.35 -15.81
N CYS A 374 2.92 -3.81 -16.51
CA CYS A 374 3.08 -4.58 -17.76
C CYS A 374 3.86 -3.80 -18.82
N VAL A 375 3.55 -2.52 -19.04
CA VAL A 375 4.22 -1.67 -20.03
C VAL A 375 5.71 -1.53 -19.72
N SER A 376 6.08 -1.46 -18.44
CA SER A 376 7.46 -1.29 -17.98
C SER A 376 8.39 -2.44 -18.41
N PHE A 377 7.84 -3.64 -18.69
CA PHE A 377 8.61 -4.77 -19.23
C PHE A 377 8.93 -4.64 -20.73
N PHE A 378 8.06 -3.99 -21.51
CA PHE A 378 8.26 -3.81 -22.96
C PHE A 378 8.93 -2.47 -23.29
N ARG A 379 8.78 -1.49 -22.41
CA ARG A 379 9.32 -0.14 -22.55
C ARG A 379 10.06 0.18 -21.25
N THR A 380 11.38 0.35 -21.32
CA THR A 380 12.14 0.90 -20.18
C THR A 380 11.72 2.37 -19.99
N ILE A 381 10.84 2.63 -19.01
CA ILE A 381 10.26 3.95 -18.75
C ILE A 381 11.30 4.89 -18.14
N ASP A 382 12.10 4.41 -17.18
CA ASP A 382 13.20 5.14 -16.56
C ASP A 382 14.46 4.28 -16.49
N ARG A 383 15.61 4.93 -16.71
CA ARG A 383 16.93 4.32 -16.60
C ARG A 383 17.80 5.20 -15.71
N PHE A 384 18.10 4.73 -14.51
CA PHE A 384 19.25 5.22 -13.77
C PHE A 384 20.46 4.39 -14.19
N VAL A 385 21.43 5.03 -14.84
CA VAL A 385 22.66 4.38 -15.33
C VAL A 385 23.80 4.79 -14.40
N PHE A 386 24.46 3.82 -13.78
CA PHE A 386 25.76 4.04 -13.16
C PHE A 386 26.78 4.20 -14.28
N ASP A 387 27.10 5.46 -14.61
CA ASP A 387 27.98 5.82 -15.70
C ASP A 387 29.43 5.41 -15.38
N ALA A 388 29.99 4.53 -16.21
CA ALA A 388 31.40 4.25 -16.29
C ALA A 388 31.85 4.57 -17.73
N ASP A 389 31.99 5.87 -17.99
CA ASP A 389 32.46 6.52 -19.22
C ASP A 389 31.61 6.37 -20.50
N ASP A 390 31.29 7.53 -21.07
CA ASP A 390 30.44 7.86 -22.23
C ASP A 390 30.93 7.32 -23.60
N ASN A 391 32.01 6.52 -23.63
CA ASN A 391 32.73 6.15 -24.85
C ASN A 391 32.72 4.66 -25.23
N SER A 392 31.86 3.82 -24.63
CA SER A 392 31.71 2.43 -25.11
C SER A 392 30.26 2.05 -25.40
N TYR A 393 29.89 2.12 -26.68
CA TYR A 393 28.65 1.62 -27.27
C TYR A 393 28.46 0.09 -27.17
N PHE A 394 29.32 -0.62 -26.43
CA PHE A 394 29.29 -2.08 -26.33
C PHE A 394 29.83 -2.55 -24.98
N SER A 395 29.02 -2.43 -23.93
CA SER A 395 29.22 -3.23 -22.72
C SER A 395 27.86 -3.81 -22.28
N PRO A 396 27.62 -5.12 -22.39
CA PRO A 396 26.37 -5.79 -21.98
C PRO A 396 26.09 -5.76 -20.46
N GLY A 397 26.85 -4.98 -19.68
CA GLY A 397 26.85 -4.97 -18.22
C GLY A 397 26.53 -3.63 -17.56
N ALA A 398 26.01 -2.64 -18.29
CA ALA A 398 25.50 -1.41 -17.66
C ALA A 398 24.39 -1.79 -16.64
N SER A 399 24.67 -1.56 -15.37
CA SER A 399 23.81 -1.88 -14.24
C SER A 399 22.66 -0.88 -14.16
N ILE A 400 21.64 -1.10 -14.98
CA ILE A 400 20.46 -0.23 -15.06
C ILE A 400 19.52 -0.56 -13.91
N ILE A 401 19.08 0.49 -13.19
CA ILE A 401 17.89 0.42 -12.34
C ILE A 401 16.70 0.87 -13.18
N THR A 402 15.73 -0.02 -13.30
CA THR A 402 14.52 0.19 -14.11
C THR A 402 13.33 0.52 -13.21
N ALA A 403 12.32 1.18 -13.77
CA ALA A 403 11.02 1.37 -13.10
C ALA A 403 10.41 0.04 -12.63
N VAL A 404 10.67 -1.06 -13.34
CA VAL A 404 10.27 -2.43 -12.95
C VAL A 404 10.86 -2.82 -11.59
N SER A 405 12.12 -2.46 -11.32
CA SER A 405 12.77 -2.81 -10.04
C SER A 405 12.09 -2.11 -8.86
N HIS A 406 11.72 -0.83 -9.03
CA HIS A 406 10.94 -0.10 -8.04
C HIS A 406 9.54 -0.69 -7.87
N LEU A 407 8.88 -1.07 -8.98
CA LEU A 407 7.55 -1.67 -8.93
C LEU A 407 7.58 -3.05 -8.27
N ASP A 408 8.53 -3.92 -8.58
CA ASP A 408 8.69 -5.25 -7.96
C ASP A 408 8.84 -5.14 -6.44
N ALA A 409 9.62 -4.17 -5.95
CA ALA A 409 9.76 -3.91 -4.52
C ALA A 409 8.49 -3.30 -3.90
N ALA A 410 7.87 -2.34 -4.58
CA ALA A 410 6.74 -1.54 -4.11
C ALA A 410 5.37 -2.25 -4.13
N MET A 411 5.23 -3.28 -4.96
CA MET A 411 3.93 -3.78 -5.34
C MET A 411 3.27 -4.62 -4.22
N ALA A 412 4.04 -5.16 -3.27
CA ALA A 412 3.51 -5.70 -2.02
C ALA A 412 2.74 -4.64 -1.20
N GLN A 413 3.27 -3.42 -1.12
CA GLN A 413 2.64 -2.30 -0.42
C GLN A 413 1.46 -1.77 -1.22
N ILE A 414 1.61 -1.58 -2.54
CA ILE A 414 0.54 -1.05 -3.39
C ILE A 414 -0.70 -1.95 -3.39
N THR A 415 -0.52 -3.26 -3.49
CA THR A 415 -1.65 -4.23 -3.42
C THR A 415 -2.40 -4.16 -2.09
N THR A 416 -1.72 -3.75 -1.01
CA THR A 416 -2.30 -3.56 0.32
C THR A 416 -2.98 -2.20 0.50
N ILE A 417 -2.53 -1.15 -0.20
CA ILE A 417 -3.18 0.18 -0.18
C ILE A 417 -4.64 0.07 -0.66
N TYR A 418 -4.90 -0.72 -1.69
CA TYR A 418 -6.23 -0.79 -2.31
C TYR A 418 -7.34 -1.23 -1.33
N PRO A 419 -7.25 -2.39 -0.65
CA PRO A 419 -8.27 -2.79 0.32
C PRO A 419 -8.40 -1.80 1.49
N LEU A 420 -7.28 -1.26 2.00
CA LEU A 420 -7.28 -0.31 3.11
C LEU A 420 -7.99 1.01 2.75
N ALA A 421 -7.74 1.53 1.55
CA ALA A 421 -8.41 2.74 1.08
C ALA A 421 -9.92 2.53 0.93
N THR A 422 -10.35 1.37 0.43
CA THR A 422 -11.79 1.04 0.31
C THR A 422 -12.48 0.93 1.67
N LEU A 423 -11.84 0.27 2.65
CA LEU A 423 -12.33 0.15 4.02
C LEU A 423 -12.52 1.51 4.69
N TYR A 424 -11.50 2.37 4.57
CA TYR A 424 -11.55 3.70 5.16
C TYR A 424 -12.70 4.54 4.57
N GLY A 425 -12.87 4.53 3.24
CA GLY A 425 -13.93 5.27 2.57
C GLY A 425 -15.34 4.84 3.02
N ASP A 426 -15.58 3.54 3.17
CA ASP A 426 -16.89 3.01 3.55
C ASP A 426 -17.25 3.32 5.01
N ASN A 427 -16.29 3.17 5.93
CA ASN A 427 -16.47 3.47 7.36
C ASN A 427 -16.71 4.96 7.63
N VAL A 428 -16.04 5.85 6.90
CA VAL A 428 -16.24 7.29 7.08
C VAL A 428 -17.61 7.72 6.56
N GLN A 429 -18.05 7.16 5.42
CA GLN A 429 -19.34 7.51 4.82
C GLN A 429 -20.53 7.01 5.64
N THR A 430 -20.42 5.83 6.26
CA THR A 430 -21.44 5.29 7.18
C THR A 430 -21.58 6.15 8.43
N ARG A 431 -20.46 6.55 9.05
CA ARG A 431 -20.46 7.39 10.25
C ARG A 431 -21.07 8.78 10.04
N GLU A 432 -20.85 9.41 8.89
CA GLU A 432 -21.47 10.69 8.55
C GLU A 432 -23.01 10.59 8.53
N ARG A 433 -23.57 9.45 8.11
CA ARG A 433 -25.01 9.22 8.09
C ARG A 433 -25.59 9.12 9.49
N ASP A 434 -24.93 8.41 10.40
CA ASP A 434 -25.42 8.29 11.79
C ASP A 434 -25.49 9.66 12.46
N TYR A 435 -24.49 10.53 12.22
CA TYR A 435 -24.55 11.92 12.68
C TYR A 435 -25.64 12.74 11.98
N ALA A 436 -25.77 12.65 10.65
CA ALA A 436 -26.79 13.40 9.92
C ALA A 436 -28.22 13.00 10.33
N VAL A 437 -28.45 11.70 10.54
CA VAL A 437 -29.74 11.16 11.01
C VAL A 437 -30.04 11.63 12.42
N THR A 438 -29.06 11.55 13.33
CA THR A 438 -29.21 12.02 14.72
C THR A 438 -29.53 13.52 14.77
N VAL A 439 -28.82 14.34 14.00
CA VAL A 439 -29.06 15.80 13.94
C VAL A 439 -30.42 16.12 13.33
N THR A 440 -30.88 15.41 12.28
CA THR A 440 -32.24 15.62 11.75
C THR A 440 -33.32 15.27 12.76
N PHE A 441 -33.14 14.18 13.53
CA PHE A 441 -34.09 13.82 14.57
C PHE A 441 -34.09 14.84 15.72
N GLU A 442 -32.93 15.33 16.15
CA GLU A 442 -32.82 16.32 17.22
C GLU A 442 -33.45 17.66 16.80
N VAL A 443 -33.20 18.12 15.58
CA VAL A 443 -33.82 19.35 15.02
C VAL A 443 -35.33 19.19 14.83
N ASP A 444 -35.81 18.03 14.36
CA ASP A 444 -37.26 17.81 14.22
C ASP A 444 -37.97 17.67 15.59
N VAL A 445 -37.29 17.11 16.60
CA VAL A 445 -37.81 17.04 17.98
C VAL A 445 -37.87 18.44 18.61
N GLU A 446 -36.81 19.26 18.50
CA GLU A 446 -36.81 20.65 18.99
C GLU A 446 -37.86 21.52 18.27
N ARG A 447 -38.03 21.33 16.97
CA ARG A 447 -39.06 22.05 16.19
C ARG A 447 -40.49 21.63 16.59
N SER A 448 -40.67 20.36 16.93
CA SER A 448 -41.97 19.82 17.38
C SER A 448 -42.31 20.25 18.81
N THR A 449 -41.31 20.39 19.70
CA THR A 449 -41.53 20.89 21.06
C THR A 449 -41.70 22.42 21.11
N ALA A 450 -41.02 23.18 20.25
CA ALA A 450 -41.21 24.62 20.13
C ALA A 450 -42.59 25.02 19.57
N ALA A 451 -43.20 24.19 18.73
CA ALA A 451 -44.55 24.42 18.19
C ALA A 451 -45.68 24.11 19.20
N ALA A 452 -45.37 23.55 20.38
CA ALA A 452 -46.36 23.14 21.37
C ALA A 452 -46.55 24.14 22.53
N GLN A 453 -45.98 25.35 22.47
CA GLN A 453 -46.31 26.43 23.40
C GLN A 453 -47.46 27.30 22.83
N PRO A 454 -48.67 27.28 23.43
CA PRO A 454 -49.72 28.23 23.07
C PRO A 454 -49.46 29.54 23.82
N GLU A 455 -49.17 30.61 23.07
CA GLU A 455 -49.30 31.97 23.59
C GLU A 455 -50.80 32.25 23.86
N GLY A 456 -51.12 32.43 25.14
CA GLY A 456 -52.24 33.27 25.57
C GLY A 456 -53.56 32.56 25.88
N SER A 457 -53.80 32.27 27.16
CA SER A 457 -55.14 32.42 27.75
C SER A 457 -55.09 32.46 29.29
N LYS A 458 -55.80 33.45 29.84
CA LYS A 458 -56.01 33.79 31.26
C LYS A 458 -56.55 32.62 32.12
N PRO A 459 -56.35 32.64 33.46
CA PRO A 459 -56.90 31.62 34.35
C PRO A 459 -58.37 31.91 34.70
N ALA A 460 -59.25 30.92 34.52
CA ALA A 460 -60.60 30.90 35.09
C ALA A 460 -60.81 29.61 35.89
N GLN A 461 -61.56 29.75 36.98
CA GLN A 461 -61.76 28.85 38.12
C GLN A 461 -62.44 27.49 37.80
N PRO A 462 -62.36 26.51 38.74
CA PRO A 462 -62.83 25.15 38.51
C PRO A 462 -64.33 24.96 38.80
N ILE A 463 -65.01 24.20 37.95
CA ILE A 463 -66.39 23.74 38.13
C ILE A 463 -66.39 22.27 38.56
N VAL A 464 -67.11 22.01 39.64
CA VAL A 464 -67.39 20.74 40.31
C VAL A 464 -68.24 19.81 39.44
N PRO A 465 -67.99 18.49 39.38
CA PRO A 465 -68.96 17.51 38.88
C PRO A 465 -69.70 16.79 40.03
N PRO A 466 -70.98 16.42 39.85
CA PRO A 466 -71.76 15.73 40.87
C PRO A 466 -71.74 14.20 40.74
N HIS A 467 -72.11 13.63 41.88
CA HIS A 467 -72.23 12.23 42.30
C HIS A 467 -73.41 11.47 41.67
N SER A 468 -73.23 10.18 41.35
CA SER A 468 -74.19 9.05 41.56
C SER A 468 -73.48 7.72 41.21
N LYS A 469 -73.21 6.80 42.15
CA LYS A 469 -74.07 5.69 42.65
C LYS A 469 -74.70 4.86 41.52
N ASP A 470 -74.76 3.53 41.52
CA ASP A 470 -74.26 2.40 42.32
C ASP A 470 -74.57 1.15 41.46
N ASP A 471 -73.89 0.03 41.73
CA ASP A 471 -74.42 -1.36 41.79
C ASP A 471 -73.69 -2.49 41.03
N ASN A 472 -73.24 -3.42 41.88
CA ASN A 472 -73.26 -4.89 41.77
C ASN A 472 -72.17 -5.69 41.01
N ARG A 473 -71.23 -6.19 41.84
CA ARG A 473 -70.48 -7.48 41.87
C ARG A 473 -71.35 -8.74 41.58
N PRO A 474 -70.80 -10.00 41.56
CA PRO A 474 -69.45 -10.50 41.92
C PRO A 474 -68.77 -11.38 40.83
N ALA A 475 -67.43 -11.45 40.70
CA ALA A 475 -66.43 -12.22 41.45
C ALA A 475 -66.56 -13.77 41.39
N ILE A 476 -65.68 -14.43 40.62
CA ILE A 476 -65.16 -15.79 40.88
C ILE A 476 -63.66 -15.81 40.52
N ASN A 477 -62.87 -16.31 41.47
CA ASN A 477 -61.41 -16.50 41.47
C ASN A 477 -61.02 -17.89 40.93
N GLU A 478 -59.70 -18.12 40.91
CA GLU A 478 -58.98 -19.43 40.99
C GLU A 478 -58.89 -20.24 39.69
N ALA A 479 -57.85 -21.05 39.41
CA ALA A 479 -56.48 -21.27 39.88
C ALA A 479 -55.93 -22.36 38.91
N LYS A 480 -54.69 -22.26 38.40
CA LYS A 480 -53.54 -23.11 38.77
C LYS A 480 -53.63 -24.62 38.43
N HIS A 481 -52.80 -25.09 37.48
CA HIS A 481 -52.06 -26.39 37.40
C HIS A 481 -51.32 -26.44 36.04
N SER A 482 -49.98 -26.54 35.93
CA SER A 482 -49.10 -27.74 36.01
C SER A 482 -49.67 -28.96 35.25
N GLU A 483 -48.97 -29.78 34.47
CA GLU A 483 -47.57 -30.18 34.41
C GLU A 483 -47.38 -31.11 33.17
N SER A 484 -46.15 -31.22 32.66
CA SER A 484 -45.43 -32.46 32.22
C SER A 484 -45.87 -33.32 31.00
N GLU A 485 -44.79 -33.88 30.39
CA GLU A 485 -44.63 -35.06 29.52
C GLU A 485 -44.40 -34.77 28.02
N SER A 486 -43.14 -34.81 27.53
CA SER A 486 -42.24 -35.97 27.29
C SER A 486 -42.61 -36.75 26.01
N GLY A 487 -41.65 -36.91 25.11
CA GLY A 487 -41.86 -37.52 23.78
C GLY A 487 -40.67 -37.32 22.85
N GLU A 488 -39.58 -37.99 23.18
CA GLU A 488 -38.44 -38.30 22.31
C GLU A 488 -38.88 -39.28 21.19
N VAL A 489 -38.19 -39.28 20.02
CA VAL A 489 -37.93 -40.43 19.09
C VAL A 489 -37.63 -39.95 17.63
N THR A 490 -36.33 -39.90 17.34
CA THR A 490 -35.57 -40.44 16.17
C THR A 490 -36.01 -40.29 14.68
N VAL A 491 -35.05 -39.78 13.90
CA VAL A 491 -34.34 -40.39 12.74
C VAL A 491 -35.04 -40.58 11.37
N SER A 492 -34.22 -40.27 10.35
CA SER A 492 -34.12 -40.79 8.96
C SER A 492 -34.64 -39.94 7.79
N ASP A 493 -33.64 -39.48 7.02
CA ASP A 493 -33.43 -39.71 5.59
C ASP A 493 -34.54 -39.37 4.60
N TRP A 494 -34.31 -38.32 3.81
CA TRP A 494 -34.67 -38.30 2.38
C TRP A 494 -33.62 -37.52 1.58
N VAL A 495 -32.84 -38.30 0.81
CA VAL A 495 -32.22 -38.09 -0.52
C VAL A 495 -31.78 -36.68 -0.94
#